data_AF-T1GCP5-F1
#
_entry.id   AF-T1GCP5-F1
#
_cell.length_a   1.000
_cell.length_b   1.000
_cell.length_c   1.000
_cell.angle_alpha   90.00
_cell.angle_beta   90.00
_cell.angle_gamma   90.00
#
_symmetry.space_group_name_H-M   'P 1'
#
loop_
_entity.id
_entity.type
_entity.pdbx_description
1 polymer ?
#
loop_
_entity_poly.entity_id
_entity_poly.type
_entity_poly.pdbx_seq_one_letter_code
_entity_poly.pdbx_strand_id
1 'polypeptide(L)'
;MIDDVLQEDRSTVDFCKKLVKMADNVAELMSGEKNYDMIAATSALQQQAAEIRQSQINWQSYKQSQMISQEDFACITTLDGERSNFIAQNGAQTVKTFLNLLSSVSKDSTIQYILVMIDDVLQEDRSRVDLFHEYTSKRKENLWSPFLNLLNRNDGFTINMASRILAKLACWSQGHERMSKSDLHFYLEFLKNQLQSNDDIQSVGRCLQMIVLEQLGGKQLVMQLLNHTDPNVRYEALLAVQKLMVHNWEYLGKQLEKENESKQGSTISGIRRD
;
A
#
# COMPACT_ATOMS: atom_id res chain seq x y z
N MET A 1 -1.97 -15.42 -19.54
CA MET A 1 -2.46 -14.37 -18.60
C MET A 1 -1.88 -12.99 -18.90
N ILE A 2 -0.56 -12.81 -19.07
CA ILE A 2 0.03 -11.56 -19.61
C ILE A 2 -0.15 -11.50 -21.13
N ASP A 3 0.01 -12.63 -21.82
CA ASP A 3 -0.09 -12.69 -23.29
C ASP A 3 -1.52 -12.49 -23.83
N ASP A 4 -2.55 -12.81 -23.05
CA ASP A 4 -3.96 -12.64 -23.46
C ASP A 4 -4.42 -11.17 -23.45
N VAL A 5 -3.68 -10.29 -22.75
CA VAL A 5 -3.97 -8.85 -22.69
C VAL A 5 -3.37 -8.12 -23.90
N LEU A 6 -2.37 -8.73 -24.55
CA LEU A 6 -1.57 -8.12 -25.62
C LEU A 6 -2.11 -8.37 -27.04
N GLN A 7 -3.18 -9.16 -27.22
CA GLN A 7 -3.62 -9.58 -28.56
C GLN A 7 -4.56 -8.62 -29.30
N GLU A 8 -4.75 -7.37 -28.85
CA GLU A 8 -5.52 -6.37 -29.63
C GLU A 8 -4.78 -5.03 -29.71
N ASP A 9 -4.25 -4.69 -30.88
CA ASP A 9 -3.40 -3.50 -31.14
C ASP A 9 -4.00 -2.16 -30.67
N ARG A 10 -5.34 -2.00 -30.70
CA ARG A 10 -6.00 -0.78 -30.21
C ARG A 10 -6.11 -0.71 -28.69
N SER A 11 -6.29 -1.85 -28.01
CA SER A 11 -6.46 -1.88 -26.55
C SER A 11 -5.13 -1.63 -25.85
N THR A 12 -4.01 -2.08 -26.44
CA THR A 12 -2.65 -1.88 -25.92
C THR A 12 -2.22 -0.41 -25.99
N VAL A 13 -2.49 0.29 -27.10
CA VAL A 13 -2.22 1.74 -27.20
C VAL A 13 -3.09 2.53 -26.22
N ASP A 14 -4.38 2.19 -26.09
CA ASP A 14 -5.29 2.87 -25.17
C ASP A 14 -4.93 2.61 -23.71
N PHE A 15 -4.45 1.41 -23.41
CA PHE A 15 -3.87 1.05 -22.11
C PHE A 15 -2.60 1.85 -21.82
N CYS A 16 -1.65 1.93 -22.77
CA CYS A 16 -0.46 2.76 -22.65
C CYS A 16 -0.81 4.23 -22.45
N LYS A 17 -1.77 4.78 -23.20
CA LYS A 17 -2.23 6.17 -23.04
C LYS A 17 -2.89 6.40 -21.68
N LYS A 18 -3.68 5.46 -21.19
CA LYS A 18 -4.25 5.50 -19.83
C LYS A 18 -3.15 5.46 -18.79
N LEU A 19 -2.13 4.61 -18.96
CA LEU A 19 -0.97 4.55 -18.07
C LEU A 19 -0.13 5.83 -18.10
N VAL A 20 0.12 6.41 -19.28
CA VAL A 20 0.87 7.66 -19.47
C VAL A 20 0.11 8.83 -18.86
N LYS A 21 -1.20 8.96 -19.14
CA LYS A 21 -2.06 10.00 -18.57
C LYS A 21 -2.20 9.86 -17.06
N MET A 22 -2.23 8.63 -16.57
CA MET A 22 -2.24 8.35 -15.15
C MET A 22 -0.87 8.69 -14.51
N ALA A 23 0.24 8.39 -15.18
CA ALA A 23 1.57 8.78 -14.74
C ALA A 23 1.78 10.31 -14.76
N ASP A 24 1.16 11.04 -15.69
CA ASP A 24 1.15 12.51 -15.72
C ASP A 24 0.41 13.11 -14.53
N ASN A 25 -0.82 12.63 -14.30
CA ASN A 25 -1.59 13.03 -13.13
C ASN A 25 -0.83 12.71 -11.84
N VAL A 26 -0.08 11.61 -11.79
CA VAL A 26 0.75 11.24 -10.62
C VAL A 26 2.05 12.06 -10.53
N ALA A 27 2.66 12.46 -11.64
CA ALA A 27 3.91 13.24 -11.65
C ALA A 27 3.70 14.67 -11.11
N GLU A 28 2.58 15.31 -11.45
CA GLU A 28 2.17 16.60 -10.85
C GLU A 28 1.99 16.49 -9.32
N LEU A 29 1.62 15.31 -8.83
CA LEU A 29 1.36 15.01 -7.43
C LEU A 29 2.59 14.59 -6.61
N MET A 30 3.69 14.22 -7.29
CA MET A 30 4.90 13.65 -6.68
C MET A 30 6.14 14.54 -6.78
N SER A 31 6.07 15.70 -7.46
CA SER A 31 7.15 16.72 -7.48
C SER A 31 7.55 17.27 -6.09
N GLY A 32 6.81 16.90 -5.04
CA GLY A 32 7.03 17.31 -3.65
C GLY A 32 7.73 16.29 -2.74
N GLU A 33 8.67 15.46 -3.20
CA GLU A 33 9.22 14.39 -2.35
C GLU A 33 10.09 14.82 -1.14
N LYS A 34 10.60 16.06 -1.04
CA LYS A 34 11.13 16.62 0.23
C LYS A 34 10.07 17.37 1.04
N ASN A 35 8.92 17.63 0.42
CA ASN A 35 7.69 18.02 1.07
C ASN A 35 6.86 16.78 1.48
N TYR A 36 7.41 15.56 1.36
CA TYR A 36 6.66 14.31 1.52
C TYR A 36 6.22 14.06 2.96
N ASP A 37 7.07 14.31 3.96
CA ASP A 37 6.68 14.23 5.38
C ASP A 37 5.84 15.44 5.80
N MET A 38 5.98 16.59 5.14
CA MET A 38 5.27 17.84 5.44
C MET A 38 3.87 17.90 4.80
N ILE A 39 3.70 17.32 3.61
CA ILE A 39 2.43 17.15 2.88
C ILE A 39 1.72 15.88 3.34
N ALA A 40 2.44 14.82 3.70
CA ALA A 40 1.86 13.67 4.40
C ALA A 40 1.29 14.07 5.77
N ALA A 41 1.95 14.99 6.48
CA ALA A 41 1.41 15.56 7.70
C ALA A 41 0.17 16.47 7.47
N THR A 42 -0.19 16.78 6.21
CA THR A 42 -1.34 17.65 5.85
C THR A 42 -2.35 17.02 4.89
N SER A 43 -2.20 15.73 4.56
CA SER A 43 -3.26 14.94 3.93
C SER A 43 -4.38 14.69 4.94
N ALA A 44 -5.63 14.97 4.57
CA ALA A 44 -6.80 14.72 5.42
C ALA A 44 -6.82 13.29 5.97
N LEU A 45 -6.42 12.31 5.15
CA LEU A 45 -6.35 10.90 5.55
C LEU A 45 -5.26 10.63 6.60
N GLN A 46 -4.09 11.25 6.50
CA GLN A 46 -3.04 11.05 7.49
C GLN A 46 -3.30 11.82 8.78
N GLN A 47 -3.94 12.98 8.69
CA GLN A 47 -4.43 13.71 9.85
C GLN A 47 -5.48 12.88 10.61
N GLN A 48 -6.48 12.36 9.91
CA GLN A 48 -7.46 11.45 10.50
C GLN A 48 -6.81 10.19 11.09
N ALA A 49 -5.82 9.61 10.41
CA ALA A 49 -5.07 8.47 10.95
C ALA A 49 -4.33 8.85 12.24
N ALA A 50 -3.75 10.04 12.34
CA ALA A 50 -3.08 10.53 13.55
C ALA A 50 -4.05 10.73 14.72
N GLU A 51 -5.26 11.22 14.45
CA GLU A 51 -6.33 11.33 15.45
C GLU A 51 -6.80 9.95 15.92
N ILE A 52 -6.98 9.00 15.00
CA ILE A 52 -7.37 7.62 15.31
C ILE A 52 -6.30 6.92 16.15
N ARG A 53 -5.00 7.15 15.91
CA ARG A 53 -3.92 6.58 16.75
C ARG A 53 -4.01 6.98 18.21
N GLN A 54 -4.54 8.16 18.51
CA GLN A 54 -4.72 8.64 19.88
C GLN A 54 -5.99 8.09 20.54
N SER A 55 -6.85 7.43 19.77
CA SER A 55 -8.10 6.85 20.28
C SER A 55 -7.82 5.64 21.18
N GLN A 56 -8.58 5.54 22.27
CA GLN A 56 -8.52 4.42 23.20
C GLN A 56 -9.70 3.47 22.92
N ILE A 57 -9.40 2.29 22.39
CA ILE A 57 -10.40 1.26 22.16
C ILE A 57 -10.56 0.42 23.42
N ASN A 58 -11.79 0.29 23.91
CA ASN A 58 -12.09 -0.57 25.05
C ASN A 58 -12.15 -2.05 24.62
N TRP A 59 -10.99 -2.67 24.42
CA TRP A 59 -10.85 -4.08 24.06
C TRP A 59 -11.48 -5.04 25.08
N GLN A 60 -11.54 -4.63 26.35
CA GLN A 60 -12.13 -5.42 27.42
C GLN A 60 -13.62 -5.68 27.20
N SER A 61 -14.37 -4.70 26.69
CA SER A 61 -15.79 -4.86 26.36
C SER A 61 -16.01 -5.85 25.21
N TYR A 62 -15.14 -5.85 24.20
CA TYR A 62 -15.20 -6.81 23.09
C TYR A 62 -14.91 -8.24 23.57
N LYS A 63 -13.98 -8.39 24.51
CA LYS A 63 -13.68 -9.68 25.13
C LYS A 63 -14.85 -10.17 25.99
N GLN A 64 -15.43 -9.31 26.83
CA GLN A 64 -16.55 -9.66 27.70
C GLN A 64 -17.79 -10.08 26.92
N SER A 65 -18.01 -9.47 25.75
CA SER A 65 -19.08 -9.82 24.82
C SER A 65 -18.76 -11.03 23.92
N GLN A 66 -17.60 -11.68 24.12
CA GLN A 66 -17.13 -12.82 23.32
C GLN A 66 -16.97 -12.52 21.82
N MET A 67 -16.88 -11.25 21.42
CA MET A 67 -16.58 -10.86 20.03
C MET A 67 -15.11 -11.14 19.67
N ILE A 68 -14.23 -11.20 20.67
CA ILE A 68 -12.80 -11.49 20.48
C ILE A 68 -12.36 -12.53 21.51
N SER A 69 -11.39 -13.36 21.14
CA SER A 69 -10.84 -14.37 22.05
C SER A 69 -9.92 -13.76 23.11
N GLN A 70 -9.61 -14.53 24.15
CA GLN A 70 -8.61 -14.16 25.15
C GLN A 70 -7.21 -13.96 24.53
N GLU A 71 -6.88 -14.77 23.51
CA GLU A 71 -5.62 -14.68 22.77
C GLU A 71 -5.57 -13.39 21.95
N ASP A 72 -6.65 -13.06 21.24
CA ASP A 72 -6.75 -11.84 20.43
C ASP A 72 -6.70 -10.58 21.29
N PHE A 73 -7.37 -10.60 22.45
CA PHE A 73 -7.30 -9.52 23.43
C PHE A 73 -5.88 -9.31 23.97
N ALA A 74 -5.16 -10.38 24.32
CA ALA A 74 -3.79 -10.29 24.80
C ALA A 74 -2.86 -9.74 23.70
N CYS A 75 -2.99 -10.28 22.48
CA CYS A 75 -2.20 -9.86 21.33
C CYS A 75 -2.39 -8.37 21.01
N ILE A 76 -3.63 -7.89 20.88
CA ILE A 76 -3.90 -6.49 20.50
C ILE A 76 -3.39 -5.50 21.56
N THR A 77 -3.53 -5.86 22.84
CA THR A 77 -3.04 -5.03 23.95
C THR A 77 -1.51 -4.94 23.98
N THR A 78 -0.80 -6.01 23.58
CA THR A 78 0.67 -5.98 23.48
C THR A 78 1.14 -5.18 22.26
N LEU A 79 0.40 -5.21 21.15
CA LEU A 79 0.70 -4.42 19.94
C LEU A 79 0.60 -2.90 20.17
N ASP A 80 -0.20 -2.46 21.13
CA ASP A 80 -0.28 -1.06 21.57
C ASP A 80 1.03 -0.56 22.23
N GLY A 81 1.91 -1.47 22.66
CA GLY A 81 3.21 -1.18 23.27
C GLY A 81 4.41 -1.68 22.44
N GLU A 82 5.13 -2.67 22.96
CA GLU A 82 6.38 -3.21 22.38
C GLU A 82 6.16 -4.11 21.15
N ARG A 83 5.61 -3.56 20.07
CA ARG A 83 5.16 -4.32 18.89
C ARG A 83 6.27 -5.04 18.10
N SER A 84 7.45 -4.45 17.89
CA SER A 84 8.43 -5.00 16.93
C SER A 84 8.99 -6.36 17.36
N ASN A 85 9.39 -6.49 18.64
CA ASN A 85 9.89 -7.76 19.17
C ASN A 85 8.77 -8.80 19.28
N PHE A 86 7.58 -8.36 19.66
CA PHE A 86 6.42 -9.23 19.78
C PHE A 86 6.03 -9.83 18.43
N ILE A 87 5.96 -9.03 17.36
CA ILE A 87 5.63 -9.48 16.00
C ILE A 87 6.67 -10.48 15.48
N ALA A 88 7.96 -10.24 15.72
CA ALA A 88 9.02 -11.15 15.30
C ALA A 88 8.87 -12.55 15.92
N GLN A 89 8.35 -12.64 17.15
CA GLN A 89 8.14 -13.91 17.84
C GLN A 89 6.74 -14.51 17.60
N ASN A 90 5.73 -13.67 17.34
CA ASN A 90 4.32 -14.06 17.32
C ASN A 90 3.59 -13.67 16.02
N GLY A 91 4.31 -13.57 14.89
CA GLY A 91 3.77 -13.03 13.64
C GLY A 91 2.47 -13.69 13.15
N ALA A 92 2.38 -15.02 13.22
CA ALA A 92 1.17 -15.74 12.84
C ALA A 92 -0.04 -15.39 13.74
N GLN A 93 0.19 -15.21 15.04
CA GLN A 93 -0.86 -14.81 15.97
C GLN A 93 -1.28 -13.35 15.73
N THR A 94 -0.33 -12.46 15.43
CA THR A 94 -0.63 -11.07 15.05
C THR A 94 -1.56 -11.00 13.84
N VAL A 95 -1.25 -11.74 12.77
CA VAL A 95 -2.10 -11.78 11.56
C VAL A 95 -3.47 -12.37 11.89
N LYS A 96 -3.52 -13.50 12.61
CA LYS A 96 -4.78 -14.11 13.05
C LYS A 96 -5.66 -13.10 13.78
N THR A 97 -5.09 -12.39 14.75
CA THR A 97 -5.81 -11.40 15.54
C THR A 97 -6.33 -10.27 14.66
N PHE A 98 -5.52 -9.71 13.75
CA PHE A 98 -6.00 -8.67 12.83
C PHE A 98 -7.18 -9.14 11.96
N LEU A 99 -7.06 -10.30 11.32
CA LEU A 99 -8.11 -10.83 10.44
C LEU A 99 -9.39 -11.17 11.22
N ASN A 100 -9.26 -11.76 12.41
CA ASN A 100 -10.39 -12.04 13.29
C ASN A 100 -11.11 -10.76 13.71
N LEU A 101 -10.35 -9.74 14.13
CA LEU A 101 -10.91 -8.46 14.56
C LEU A 101 -11.66 -7.75 13.42
N LEU A 102 -11.11 -7.76 12.20
CA LEU A 102 -11.79 -7.20 11.02
C LEU A 102 -13.08 -7.96 10.67
N SER A 103 -13.16 -9.26 10.98
CA SER A 103 -14.35 -10.07 10.73
C SER A 103 -15.39 -10.01 11.84
N SER A 104 -14.96 -9.89 13.11
CA SER A 104 -15.85 -10.02 14.27
C SER A 104 -16.37 -8.68 14.78
N VAL A 105 -15.62 -7.60 14.56
CA VAL A 105 -16.02 -6.26 15.01
C VAL A 105 -16.71 -5.52 13.87
N SER A 106 -17.88 -4.93 14.17
CA SER A 106 -18.67 -4.15 13.20
C SER A 106 -18.60 -2.63 13.41
N LYS A 107 -18.16 -2.17 14.59
CA LYS A 107 -18.10 -0.75 14.97
C LYS A 107 -17.06 0.00 14.13
N ASP A 108 -17.50 1.04 13.41
CA ASP A 108 -16.67 1.80 12.46
C ASP A 108 -15.36 2.31 13.09
N SER A 109 -15.45 3.01 14.23
CA SER A 109 -14.27 3.56 14.91
C SER A 109 -13.22 2.50 15.27
N THR A 110 -13.65 1.28 15.59
CA THR A 110 -12.74 0.19 15.92
C THR A 110 -12.11 -0.41 14.68
N ILE A 111 -12.85 -0.51 13.57
CA ILE A 111 -12.32 -0.98 12.29
C ILE A 111 -11.31 0.01 11.73
N GLN A 112 -11.61 1.31 11.76
CA GLN A 112 -10.67 2.37 11.40
C GLN A 112 -9.36 2.26 12.21
N TYR A 113 -9.47 2.04 13.52
CA TYR A 113 -8.31 1.83 14.38
C TYR A 113 -7.49 0.59 14.00
N ILE A 114 -8.14 -0.55 13.76
CA ILE A 114 -7.47 -1.78 13.33
C ILE A 114 -6.75 -1.57 12.00
N LEU A 115 -7.39 -0.89 11.03
CA LEU A 115 -6.77 -0.59 9.74
C LEU A 115 -5.56 0.33 9.88
N VAL A 116 -5.64 1.37 10.71
CA VAL A 116 -4.49 2.23 11.01
C VAL A 116 -3.35 1.42 11.63
N MET A 117 -3.65 0.53 12.57
CA MET A 117 -2.63 -0.32 13.19
C MET A 117 -1.98 -1.27 12.19
N ILE A 118 -2.76 -1.90 11.30
CA ILE A 118 -2.22 -2.73 10.22
C ILE A 118 -1.35 -1.89 9.27
N ASP A 119 -1.82 -0.71 8.86
CA ASP A 119 -1.08 0.19 7.97
C ASP A 119 0.28 0.57 8.57
N ASP A 120 0.32 0.91 9.86
CA ASP A 120 1.52 1.25 10.62
C ASP A 120 2.46 0.05 10.74
N VAL A 121 1.95 -1.13 11.13
CA VAL A 121 2.75 -2.35 11.25
C VAL A 121 3.44 -2.70 9.94
N LEU A 122 2.73 -2.61 8.81
CA LEU A 122 3.30 -2.85 7.48
C LEU A 122 4.26 -1.74 7.05
N GLN A 123 3.99 -0.49 7.43
CA GLN A 123 4.84 0.66 7.10
C GLN A 123 6.19 0.60 7.82
N GLU A 124 6.20 0.14 9.07
CA GLU A 124 7.40 -0.03 9.89
C GLU A 124 8.38 -1.04 9.27
N ASP A 125 7.85 -2.13 8.69
CA ASP A 125 8.65 -3.16 8.03
C ASP A 125 7.83 -3.84 6.92
N ARG A 126 8.27 -3.63 5.68
CA ARG A 126 7.59 -4.13 4.48
C ARG A 126 7.60 -5.65 4.41
N SER A 127 8.56 -6.34 5.01
CA SER A 127 8.63 -7.81 5.00
C SER A 127 7.48 -8.46 5.79
N ARG A 128 6.81 -7.70 6.67
CA ARG A 128 5.67 -8.20 7.46
C ARG A 128 4.44 -8.54 6.61
N VAL A 129 4.38 -8.09 5.35
CA VAL A 129 3.35 -8.58 4.41
C VAL A 129 3.45 -10.09 4.18
N ASP A 130 4.66 -10.66 4.24
CA ASP A 130 4.89 -12.09 4.02
C ASP A 130 4.26 -12.92 5.14
N LEU A 131 4.13 -12.37 6.36
CA LEU A 131 3.40 -13.01 7.46
C LEU A 131 1.92 -13.22 7.13
N PHE A 132 1.30 -12.24 6.46
CA PHE A 132 -0.11 -12.32 6.04
C PHE A 132 -0.29 -13.41 4.98
N HIS A 133 0.62 -13.45 4.00
CA HIS A 133 0.63 -14.48 2.97
C HIS A 133 0.87 -15.87 3.54
N GLU A 134 1.87 -16.04 4.40
CA GLU A 134 2.19 -17.33 5.02
C GLU A 134 1.03 -17.87 5.87
N TYR A 135 0.42 -16.99 6.69
CA TYR A 135 -0.71 -17.37 7.54
C TYR A 135 -1.91 -17.85 6.74
N THR A 136 -2.32 -17.09 5.72
CA THR A 136 -3.50 -17.40 4.90
C THR A 136 -3.26 -18.60 3.98
N SER A 137 -2.05 -18.73 3.42
CA SER A 137 -1.66 -19.87 2.59
C SER A 137 -1.73 -21.20 3.34
N LYS A 138 -1.22 -21.25 4.58
CA LYS A 138 -1.30 -22.46 5.44
C LYS A 138 -2.73 -22.90 5.73
N ARG A 139 -3.68 -21.95 5.77
CA ARG A 139 -5.10 -22.21 6.10
C ARG A 139 -5.99 -22.31 4.86
N LYS A 140 -5.43 -22.10 3.66
CA LYS A 140 -6.17 -22.02 2.39
C LYS A 140 -7.29 -20.96 2.43
N GLU A 141 -7.03 -19.85 3.09
CA GLU A 141 -7.94 -18.71 3.19
C GLU A 141 -7.57 -17.63 2.15
N ASN A 142 -8.56 -16.88 1.66
CA ASN A 142 -8.29 -15.77 0.74
C ASN A 142 -7.83 -14.53 1.53
N LEU A 143 -6.59 -14.09 1.29
CA LEU A 143 -5.98 -12.94 1.96
C LEU A 143 -6.69 -11.61 1.64
N TRP A 144 -7.22 -11.47 0.43
CA TRP A 144 -7.74 -10.22 -0.10
C TRP A 144 -9.16 -9.96 0.38
N SER A 145 -9.98 -11.01 0.52
CA SER A 145 -11.42 -10.90 0.82
C SER A 145 -11.75 -10.02 2.04
N PRO A 146 -11.06 -10.11 3.20
CA PRO A 146 -11.35 -9.25 4.35
C PRO A 146 -11.24 -7.76 4.03
N PHE A 147 -10.26 -7.37 3.21
CA PHE A 147 -10.05 -5.97 2.85
C PHE A 147 -10.92 -5.54 1.66
N LEU A 148 -11.14 -6.42 0.67
CA LEU A 148 -12.04 -6.15 -0.46
C LEU A 148 -13.47 -5.88 0.02
N ASN A 149 -13.92 -6.61 1.04
CA ASN A 149 -15.24 -6.38 1.64
C ASN A 149 -15.38 -4.98 2.26
N LEU A 150 -14.30 -4.42 2.81
CA LEU A 150 -14.29 -3.08 3.41
C LEU A 150 -14.41 -1.96 2.37
N LEU A 151 -14.07 -2.22 1.10
CA LEU A 151 -14.23 -1.26 0.00
C LEU A 151 -15.70 -0.98 -0.33
N ASN A 152 -16.63 -1.82 0.14
CA ASN A 152 -18.08 -1.64 -0.04
C ASN A 152 -18.75 -0.83 1.09
N ARG A 153 -18.00 -0.34 2.09
CA ARG A 153 -18.57 0.50 3.15
C ARG A 153 -18.83 1.92 2.62
N ASN A 154 -19.61 2.70 3.38
CA ASN A 154 -19.89 4.11 3.06
C ASN A 154 -18.98 5.09 3.83
N ASP A 155 -17.86 4.61 4.38
CA ASP A 155 -16.90 5.43 5.13
C ASP A 155 -15.63 5.65 4.31
N GLY A 156 -15.43 6.88 3.85
CA GLY A 156 -14.31 7.25 2.96
C GLY A 156 -12.95 6.89 3.56
N PHE A 157 -12.76 7.09 4.87
CA PHE A 157 -11.51 6.74 5.54
C PHE A 157 -11.24 5.24 5.52
N THR A 158 -12.21 4.42 5.94
CA THR A 158 -12.10 2.95 5.93
C THR A 158 -11.80 2.43 4.53
N ILE A 159 -12.51 2.92 3.52
CA ILE A 159 -12.34 2.54 2.12
C ILE A 159 -10.91 2.85 1.66
N ASN A 160 -10.43 4.08 1.89
CA ASN A 160 -9.11 4.51 1.45
C ASN A 160 -8.00 3.77 2.21
N MET A 161 -8.16 3.55 3.51
CA MET A 161 -7.17 2.82 4.31
C MET A 161 -7.10 1.35 3.91
N ALA A 162 -8.25 0.68 3.73
CA ALA A 162 -8.30 -0.70 3.25
C ALA A 162 -7.69 -0.84 1.84
N SER A 163 -7.95 0.11 0.95
CA SER A 163 -7.32 0.17 -0.38
C SER A 163 -5.80 0.29 -0.28
N ARG A 164 -5.28 1.17 0.59
CA ARG A 164 -3.82 1.31 0.81
C ARG A 164 -3.19 0.02 1.30
N ILE A 165 -3.83 -0.66 2.25
CA ILE A 165 -3.34 -1.96 2.77
C ILE A 165 -3.37 -3.04 1.68
N LEU A 166 -4.44 -3.11 0.88
CA LEU A 166 -4.54 -4.03 -0.26
C LEU A 166 -3.39 -3.84 -1.24
N ALA A 167 -3.08 -2.59 -1.60
CA ALA A 167 -1.96 -2.28 -2.48
C ALA A 167 -0.63 -2.76 -1.90
N LYS A 168 -0.37 -2.49 -0.60
CA LYS A 168 0.83 -2.96 0.09
C LYS A 168 0.96 -4.48 0.10
N LEU A 169 -0.10 -5.19 0.51
CA LEU A 169 -0.12 -6.65 0.57
C LEU A 169 0.08 -7.29 -0.80
N ALA A 170 -0.46 -6.67 -1.85
CA ALA A 170 -0.34 -7.16 -3.22
C ALA A 170 1.05 -6.93 -3.85
N CYS A 171 1.77 -5.91 -3.41
CA CYS A 171 2.96 -5.41 -4.12
C CYS A 171 4.27 -5.63 -3.35
N TRP A 172 4.25 -5.58 -2.02
CA TRP A 172 5.46 -5.71 -1.22
C TRP A 172 5.86 -7.17 -0.97
N SER A 173 5.00 -8.14 -1.27
CA SER A 173 5.26 -9.56 -1.03
C SER A 173 6.30 -10.10 -2.01
N GLN A 174 7.37 -10.70 -1.50
CA GLN A 174 8.43 -11.26 -2.33
C GLN A 174 8.13 -12.74 -2.65
N GLY A 175 7.64 -13.01 -3.86
CA GLY A 175 7.48 -14.39 -4.36
C GLY A 175 6.23 -15.13 -3.87
N HIS A 176 5.31 -14.46 -3.18
CA HIS A 176 4.03 -15.02 -2.77
C HIS A 176 2.95 -14.94 -3.88
N GLU A 177 1.80 -15.57 -3.62
CA GLU A 177 0.70 -15.69 -4.57
C GLU A 177 0.11 -14.32 -4.92
N ARG A 178 -0.05 -14.07 -6.23
CA ARG A 178 -0.66 -12.82 -6.72
C ARG A 178 -2.16 -12.83 -6.51
N MET A 179 -2.74 -11.64 -6.46
CA MET A 179 -4.20 -11.48 -6.44
C MET A 179 -4.84 -12.19 -7.64
N SER A 180 -5.95 -12.90 -7.39
CA SER A 180 -6.68 -13.60 -8.44
C SER A 180 -7.22 -12.63 -9.50
N LYS A 181 -7.48 -13.11 -10.72
CA LYS A 181 -7.99 -12.26 -11.80
C LYS A 181 -9.31 -11.56 -11.44
N SER A 182 -10.21 -12.26 -10.74
CA SER A 182 -11.49 -11.71 -10.31
C SER A 182 -11.33 -10.62 -9.25
N ASP A 183 -10.50 -10.88 -8.24
CA ASP A 183 -10.26 -9.94 -7.14
C ASP A 183 -9.55 -8.68 -7.65
N LEU A 184 -8.58 -8.87 -8.55
CA LEU A 184 -7.85 -7.77 -9.19
C LEU A 184 -8.77 -6.93 -10.06
N HIS A 185 -9.65 -7.56 -10.85
CA HIS A 185 -10.61 -6.83 -11.68
C HIS A 185 -11.57 -5.99 -10.81
N PHE A 186 -12.09 -6.57 -9.73
CA PHE A 186 -12.93 -5.86 -8.77
C PHE A 186 -12.18 -4.65 -8.19
N TYR A 187 -10.94 -4.85 -7.74
CA TYR A 187 -10.15 -3.79 -7.14
C TYR A 187 -9.79 -2.66 -8.13
N LEU A 188 -9.46 -3.01 -9.37
CA LEU A 188 -9.19 -2.01 -10.43
C LEU A 188 -10.45 -1.21 -10.80
N GLU A 189 -11.62 -1.86 -10.88
CA GLU A 189 -12.88 -1.16 -11.14
C GLU A 189 -13.25 -0.22 -9.99
N PHE A 190 -13.02 -0.67 -8.75
CA PHE A 190 -13.15 0.19 -7.57
C PHE A 190 -12.24 1.43 -7.66
N LEU A 191 -10.95 1.25 -7.95
CA LEU A 191 -9.99 2.35 -8.07
C LEU A 191 -10.39 3.33 -9.19
N LYS A 192 -10.86 2.81 -10.33
CA LYS A 192 -11.38 3.61 -11.44
C LYS A 192 -12.58 4.47 -11.03
N ASN A 193 -13.52 3.92 -10.27
CA ASN A 193 -14.69 4.66 -9.80
C ASN A 193 -14.30 5.74 -8.77
N GLN A 194 -13.37 5.44 -7.86
CA GLN A 194 -12.86 6.41 -6.90
C GLN A 194 -12.12 7.59 -7.57
N LEU A 195 -11.40 7.34 -8.68
CA LEU A 195 -10.77 8.41 -9.47
C LEU A 195 -11.79 9.37 -10.11
N GLN A 196 -13.03 8.93 -10.33
CA GLN A 196 -14.09 9.78 -10.87
C GLN A 196 -14.80 10.62 -9.80
N SER A 197 -14.69 10.24 -8.52
CA SER A 197 -15.41 10.84 -7.40
C SER A 197 -14.71 12.06 -6.74
N ASN A 198 -13.52 12.45 -7.21
CA ASN A 198 -12.75 13.66 -6.84
C ASN A 198 -12.34 13.88 -5.36
N ASP A 199 -12.83 13.15 -4.36
CA ASP A 199 -12.56 13.51 -2.95
C ASP A 199 -11.16 13.14 -2.44
N ASP A 200 -10.54 12.06 -2.94
CA ASP A 200 -9.22 11.57 -2.46
C ASP A 200 -8.33 10.97 -3.57
N ILE A 201 -8.30 11.62 -4.74
CA ILE A 201 -7.56 11.17 -5.94
C ILE A 201 -6.09 10.81 -5.64
N GLN A 202 -5.47 11.49 -4.68
CA GLN A 202 -4.09 11.24 -4.25
C GLN A 202 -3.86 9.82 -3.75
N SER A 203 -4.71 9.36 -2.84
CA SER A 203 -4.54 8.08 -2.18
C SER A 203 -4.84 6.93 -3.16
N VAL A 204 -5.91 7.09 -3.94
CA VAL A 204 -6.37 6.16 -4.96
C VAL A 204 -5.36 6.04 -6.10
N GLY A 205 -4.83 7.17 -6.58
CA GLY A 205 -3.81 7.22 -7.63
C GLY A 205 -2.52 6.47 -7.23
N ARG A 206 -2.09 6.61 -5.97
CA ARG A 206 -0.92 5.88 -5.44
C ARG A 206 -1.17 4.38 -5.33
N CYS A 207 -2.34 3.96 -4.87
CA CYS A 207 -2.69 2.54 -4.80
C CYS A 207 -2.68 1.91 -6.20
N LEU A 208 -3.28 2.60 -7.18
CA LEU A 208 -3.33 2.13 -8.56
C LEU A 208 -1.93 2.11 -9.19
N GLN A 209 -1.07 3.10 -8.92
CA GLN A 209 0.32 3.12 -9.38
C GLN A 209 1.10 1.91 -8.84
N MET A 210 0.98 1.62 -7.54
CA MET A 210 1.68 0.51 -6.90
C MET A 210 1.29 -0.84 -7.54
N ILE A 211 -0.02 -1.06 -7.74
CA ILE A 211 -0.56 -2.27 -8.38
C ILE A 211 -0.07 -2.43 -9.82
N VAL A 212 -0.11 -1.35 -10.61
CA VAL A 212 0.30 -1.40 -12.01
C VAL A 212 1.80 -1.68 -12.14
N LEU A 213 2.63 -1.04 -11.32
CA LEU A 213 4.08 -1.15 -11.45
C LEU A 213 4.64 -2.45 -10.89
N GLU A 214 4.13 -2.91 -9.75
CA GLU A 214 4.69 -4.03 -9.01
C GLU A 214 3.91 -5.33 -9.27
N GLN A 215 2.57 -5.29 -9.21
CA GLN A 215 1.75 -6.51 -9.36
C GLN A 215 1.54 -6.93 -10.83
N LEU A 216 1.29 -5.97 -11.72
CA LEU A 216 1.08 -6.22 -13.15
C LEU A 216 2.39 -6.32 -13.94
N GLY A 217 3.54 -6.14 -13.29
CA GLY A 217 4.84 -6.15 -13.98
C GLY A 217 4.95 -5.00 -14.99
N GLY A 218 4.31 -3.86 -14.74
CA GLY A 218 4.28 -2.72 -15.65
C GLY A 218 5.67 -2.29 -16.12
N LYS A 219 6.71 -2.44 -15.28
CA LYS A 219 8.11 -2.18 -15.69
C LYS A 219 8.58 -3.11 -16.81
N GLN A 220 8.28 -4.40 -16.71
CA GLN A 220 8.63 -5.41 -17.74
C GLN A 220 7.78 -5.22 -18.99
N LEU A 221 6.49 -4.95 -18.82
CA LEU A 221 5.56 -4.71 -19.92
C LEU A 221 5.96 -3.48 -20.72
N VAL A 222 6.24 -2.36 -20.04
CA VAL A 222 6.70 -1.14 -20.70
C VAL A 222 8.05 -1.37 -21.39
N MET A 223 8.99 -2.11 -20.77
CA MET A 223 10.24 -2.50 -21.42
C MET A 223 10.04 -3.40 -22.67
N GLN A 224 9.07 -4.31 -22.65
CA GLN A 224 8.71 -5.12 -23.82
C GLN A 224 8.08 -4.25 -24.92
N LEU A 225 7.22 -3.32 -24.55
CA LEU A 225 6.53 -2.42 -25.47
C LEU A 225 7.47 -1.39 -26.14
N LEU A 226 8.65 -1.12 -25.57
CA LEU A 226 9.71 -0.36 -26.27
C LEU A 226 10.20 -1.05 -27.55
N ASN A 227 10.07 -2.37 -27.64
CA ASN A 227 10.45 -3.15 -28.81
C ASN A 227 9.26 -3.51 -29.71
N HIS A 228 8.07 -2.94 -29.47
CA HIS A 228 6.88 -3.22 -30.26
C HIS A 228 7.05 -2.81 -31.73
N THR A 229 6.42 -3.52 -32.66
CA THR A 229 6.52 -3.24 -34.10
C THR A 229 5.92 -1.86 -34.44
N ASP A 230 4.79 -1.50 -33.82
CA ASP A 230 4.14 -0.19 -33.97
C ASP A 230 4.97 0.96 -33.34
N PRO A 231 5.40 1.97 -34.14
CA PRO A 231 6.08 3.17 -33.63
C PRO A 231 5.28 3.96 -32.58
N ASN A 232 3.94 3.98 -32.66
CA ASN A 232 3.10 4.73 -31.71
C ASN A 232 3.09 4.06 -30.34
N VAL A 233 2.99 2.73 -30.31
CA VAL A 233 3.07 1.94 -29.06
C VAL A 233 4.43 2.16 -28.39
N ARG A 234 5.52 2.14 -29.17
CA ARG A 234 6.86 2.41 -28.68
C ARG A 234 7.01 3.81 -28.10
N TYR A 235 6.46 4.81 -28.78
CA TYR A 235 6.50 6.20 -28.32
C TYR A 235 5.77 6.38 -26.98
N GLU A 236 4.58 5.83 -26.84
CA GLU A 236 3.80 5.89 -25.59
C GLU A 236 4.48 5.07 -24.47
N ALA A 237 5.05 3.91 -24.80
CA ALA A 237 5.85 3.13 -23.86
C ALA A 237 7.11 3.90 -23.41
N LEU A 238 7.80 4.60 -24.32
CA LEU A 238 8.96 5.43 -24.01
C LEU A 238 8.57 6.60 -23.10
N LEU A 239 7.44 7.26 -23.35
CA LEU A 239 6.90 8.29 -22.46
C LEU A 239 6.57 7.74 -21.07
N ALA A 240 5.98 6.54 -20.99
CA ALA A 240 5.74 5.86 -19.73
C ALA A 240 7.06 5.55 -19.00
N VAL A 241 8.08 5.03 -19.70
CA VAL A 241 9.43 4.81 -19.13
C VAL A 241 10.03 6.12 -18.66
N GLN A 242 10.01 7.17 -19.47
CA GLN A 242 10.61 8.46 -19.15
C GLN A 242 9.99 9.03 -17.86
N LYS A 243 8.67 8.98 -17.74
CA LYS A 243 7.94 9.44 -16.55
C LYS A 243 8.24 8.57 -15.32
N LEU A 244 8.40 7.25 -15.50
CA LEU A 244 8.80 6.33 -14.43
C LEU A 244 10.28 6.48 -14.01
N MET A 245 11.17 6.75 -14.95
CA MET A 245 12.62 6.85 -14.74
C MET A 245 13.05 8.20 -14.16
N VAL A 246 12.44 9.31 -14.61
CA VAL A 246 12.68 10.64 -14.03
C VAL A 246 12.36 10.64 -12.53
N HIS A 247 11.28 9.97 -12.15
CA HIS A 247 10.89 9.81 -10.75
C HIS A 247 11.88 8.98 -9.93
N ASN A 248 12.37 7.85 -10.48
CA ASN A 248 13.34 7.00 -9.80
C ASN A 248 14.74 7.65 -9.67
N TRP A 249 15.12 8.53 -10.60
CA TRP A 249 16.41 9.24 -10.59
C TRP A 249 16.43 10.44 -9.62
N GLU A 250 15.33 11.18 -9.49
CA GLU A 250 15.20 12.21 -8.45
C GLU A 250 15.23 11.61 -7.03
N TYR A 251 14.63 10.42 -6.87
CA TYR A 251 14.66 9.66 -5.63
C TYR A 251 16.10 9.23 -5.24
N LEU A 252 16.85 8.67 -6.19
CA LEU A 252 18.26 8.30 -6.00
C LEU A 252 19.16 9.52 -5.71
N GLY A 253 18.95 10.63 -6.40
CA GLY A 253 19.67 11.88 -6.15
C GLY A 253 19.48 12.38 -4.71
N LYS A 254 18.24 12.36 -4.20
CA LYS A 254 17.92 12.80 -2.83
C LYS A 254 18.40 11.83 -1.74
N GLN A 255 18.48 10.52 -2.03
CA GLN A 255 19.08 9.54 -1.11
C GLN A 255 20.60 9.74 -0.99
N LEU A 256 21.28 9.98 -2.11
CA LEU A 256 22.70 10.31 -2.13
C LEU A 256 23.01 11.60 -1.37
N GLU A 257 22.11 12.60 -1.43
CA GLU A 257 22.21 13.82 -0.61
C GLU A 257 22.08 13.53 0.89
N LYS A 258 21.07 12.75 1.33
CA LYS A 258 20.88 12.38 2.75
C LYS A 258 22.03 11.53 3.29
N GLU A 259 22.59 10.62 2.49
CA GLU A 259 23.79 9.86 2.86
C GLU A 259 25.04 10.75 3.00
N ASN A 260 25.15 11.81 2.21
CA ASN A 260 26.26 12.76 2.31
C ASN A 260 26.13 13.70 3.52
N GLU A 261 24.91 14.13 3.86
CA GLU A 261 24.63 14.95 5.06
C GLU A 261 24.90 14.16 6.36
N SER A 262 24.50 12.89 6.41
CA SER A 262 24.76 12.01 7.56
C SER A 262 26.26 11.71 7.75
N LYS A 263 27.04 11.58 6.67
CA LYS A 263 28.50 11.44 6.73
C LYS A 263 29.22 12.73 7.18
N GLN A 264 28.71 13.90 6.83
CA GLN A 264 29.26 15.18 7.30
C GLN A 264 28.96 15.43 8.79
N GLY A 265 27.78 15.04 9.28
CA GLY A 265 27.41 15.16 10.70
C GLY A 265 28.27 14.29 11.64
N SER A 266 28.66 13.10 11.21
CA SER A 266 29.56 12.21 11.96
C SER A 266 31.03 12.66 11.99
N THR A 267 31.44 13.53 11.06
CA THR A 267 32.82 14.07 11.03
C THR A 267 32.99 15.24 12.01
N ILE A 268 31.92 16.00 12.27
CA ILE A 268 31.96 17.18 13.17
C ILE A 268 31.86 16.77 14.66
N SER A 269 31.18 15.67 14.98
CA SER A 269 31.06 15.18 16.37
C SER A 269 32.31 14.46 16.91
N GLY A 270 33.26 14.09 16.04
CA GLY A 270 34.53 13.47 16.41
C GLY A 270 35.68 14.41 16.75
N ILE A 271 35.52 15.73 16.57
CA ILE A 271 36.62 16.72 16.72
C ILE A 271 36.52 17.56 18.01
N ARG A 272 35.52 17.32 18.88
CA ARG A 272 35.41 17.98 20.20
C ARG A 272 35.47 16.98 21.36
N ARG A 273 36.63 16.36 21.54
CA ARG A 273 37.17 15.99 22.86
C ARG A 273 38.68 16.04 22.76
N ASP A 274 39.23 17.18 23.17
CA ASP A 274 40.49 17.34 23.90
C ASP A 274 40.45 18.73 24.57
#